data_AF-D8G9K1-F1
#
_entry.id   AF-D8G9K1-F1
#
_cell.length_a   1.000
_cell.length_b   1.000
_cell.length_c   1.000
_cell.angle_alpha   90.00
_cell.angle_beta   90.00
_cell.angle_gamma   90.00
#
_symmetry.space_group_name_H-M   'P 1'
#
loop_
_entity.id
_entity.type
_entity.pdbx_description
1 polymer ?
#
loop_
_entity_poly.entity_id
_entity_poly.type
_entity_poly.pdbx_seq_one_letter_code
_entity_poly.pdbx_strand_id
1 'polypeptide(L)'
;MSISLINVAKYYKGKPHQTKALERLQEQILAVRPDLLQENSDFIKAWRTPLPGQEQKAIAATTTKSGGTVKLNVPYLSQLDNENNPYGSCNVTCVAMCMAYFGHPLMNPKTGEQLEDELYRYCIDNGLSRHSPQDLDKLMTIYGYEDDFQEAAKWGDVKKWLESGKPCIVHGWFTRSGHIIQIRGYNEKGWIVNDPYGQWYSSGYDTSVSGAGLTYSYEMMKDVCGTDGDLWIHYVSGKIGQNTSKPGQPATPKSGMTLQDILKSGQPVAIEEAAKEAALIKQIQIRLRSLKIPVGQADGKCGEATKAAIARFNKAFKAPEDQITPAAAKQLIQAPTVPGFDPLLEMISPALTSVILNCPLKDAQTYLPGVMKGLHAKGILTKATLIAALATIGVETAGFQPINEWGDDDYFTDMYEGRDDLGNTQSGDGVRYHGRGFIQITGRANYKSYGKKLGVKLEENPELALDPDIAAKILIEYFWDREVDKAAQEADWKGVRQLVNGGLNGWDHFWPVVQHLQASLC
;
A
#
# COMPACT_ATOMS: atom_id res chain seq x y z
N MET A 1 -12.15 -28.21 13.03
CA MET A 1 -11.37 -27.28 12.18
C MET A 1 -10.04 -27.96 11.85
N SER A 2 -9.60 -27.92 10.59
CA SER A 2 -8.31 -28.49 10.16
C SER A 2 -7.24 -27.40 10.14
N ILE A 3 -6.02 -27.74 10.55
CA ILE A 3 -4.89 -26.79 10.58
C ILE A 3 -4.06 -26.90 9.29
N SER A 4 -3.56 -25.77 8.80
CA SER A 4 -2.61 -25.67 7.67
C SER A 4 -1.17 -25.85 8.14
N LEU A 5 -0.45 -26.84 7.59
CA LEU A 5 0.96 -27.09 7.89
C LEU A 5 1.89 -25.98 7.38
N ILE A 6 1.48 -25.28 6.32
CA ILE A 6 2.22 -24.14 5.74
C ILE A 6 2.36 -23.01 6.77
N ASN A 7 1.31 -22.75 7.54
CA ASN A 7 1.30 -21.69 8.56
C ASN A 7 2.18 -22.03 9.77
N VAL A 8 2.42 -23.32 10.02
CA VAL A 8 3.22 -23.79 11.16
C VAL A 8 4.71 -23.91 10.82
N ALA A 9 5.07 -24.10 9.55
CA ALA A 9 6.46 -24.18 9.10
C ALA A 9 7.20 -22.83 9.04
N LYS A 10 6.55 -21.72 9.41
CA LYS A 10 7.13 -20.36 9.44
C LYS A 10 8.44 -20.25 10.24
N TYR A 11 8.72 -21.18 11.15
CA TYR A 11 9.94 -21.20 11.99
C TYR A 11 11.17 -21.90 11.37
N TYR A 12 11.06 -22.51 10.20
CA TYR A 12 12.17 -23.18 9.52
C TYR A 12 12.23 -22.72 8.05
N LYS A 13 13.00 -21.67 7.73
CA LYS A 13 13.12 -21.13 6.34
C LYS A 13 14.50 -21.40 5.72
N GLY A 14 14.54 -21.74 4.42
CA GLY A 14 15.79 -21.69 3.62
C GLY A 14 15.96 -22.60 2.39
N LYS A 15 14.92 -23.24 1.81
CA LYS A 15 15.10 -24.12 0.62
C LYS A 15 14.07 -23.86 -0.48
N PRO A 16 14.44 -23.89 -1.77
CA PRO A 16 13.48 -23.83 -2.88
C PRO A 16 12.52 -25.01 -2.85
N HIS A 17 11.27 -24.80 -3.27
CA HIS A 17 10.16 -25.77 -3.29
C HIS A 17 9.58 -26.20 -1.93
N GLN A 18 10.02 -25.61 -0.81
CA GLN A 18 9.51 -25.94 0.53
C GLN A 18 7.98 -25.79 0.65
N THR A 19 7.42 -24.66 0.19
CA THR A 19 5.96 -24.44 0.22
C THR A 19 5.21 -25.52 -0.54
N LYS A 20 5.66 -25.86 -1.76
CA LYS A 20 5.06 -26.92 -2.58
C LYS A 20 5.20 -28.32 -1.96
N ALA A 21 6.32 -28.58 -1.30
CA ALA A 21 6.53 -29.84 -0.59
C ALA A 21 5.60 -29.97 0.63
N LEU A 22 5.39 -28.86 1.36
CA LEU A 22 4.48 -28.81 2.51
C LEU A 22 3.00 -28.88 2.10
N GLU A 23 2.62 -28.22 1.02
CA GLU A 23 1.30 -28.37 0.39
C GLU A 23 1.04 -29.84 0.03
N ARG A 24 1.99 -30.48 -0.65
CA ARG A 24 1.87 -31.88 -1.06
C ARG A 24 1.86 -32.84 0.13
N LEU A 25 2.64 -32.58 1.16
CA LEU A 25 2.62 -33.36 2.40
C LEU A 25 1.28 -33.22 3.13
N GLN A 26 0.73 -32.00 3.19
CA GLN A 26 -0.58 -31.75 3.78
C GLN A 26 -1.69 -32.50 3.03
N GLU A 27 -1.67 -32.48 1.69
CA GLU A 27 -2.61 -33.24 0.87
C GLU A 27 -2.51 -34.74 1.14
N GLN A 28 -1.28 -35.29 1.24
CA GLN A 28 -1.07 -36.70 1.54
C GLN A 28 -1.55 -37.09 2.94
N ILE A 29 -1.33 -36.24 3.95
CA ILE A 29 -1.81 -36.50 5.31
C ILE A 29 -3.34 -36.42 5.36
N LEU A 30 -3.97 -35.43 4.70
CA LEU A 30 -5.43 -35.34 4.61
C LEU A 30 -6.03 -36.59 3.97
N ALA A 31 -5.38 -37.16 2.96
CA ALA A 31 -5.85 -38.35 2.27
C ALA A 31 -5.74 -39.64 3.08
N VAL A 32 -4.77 -39.75 4.01
CA VAL A 32 -4.45 -41.01 4.69
C VAL A 32 -4.73 -40.99 6.20
N ARG A 33 -4.46 -39.86 6.86
CA ARG A 33 -4.58 -39.66 8.32
C ARG A 33 -5.06 -38.24 8.65
N PRO A 34 -6.29 -37.86 8.25
CA PRO A 34 -6.82 -36.52 8.50
C PRO A 34 -6.98 -36.19 9.99
N ASP A 35 -7.07 -37.20 10.86
CA ASP A 35 -7.08 -37.07 12.31
C ASP A 35 -5.81 -36.41 12.85
N LEU A 36 -4.67 -36.57 12.17
CA LEU A 36 -3.41 -35.96 12.58
C LEU A 36 -3.38 -34.44 12.36
N LEU A 37 -4.25 -33.89 11.51
CA LEU A 37 -4.33 -32.43 11.26
C LEU A 37 -5.43 -31.74 12.08
N GLN A 38 -6.08 -32.49 12.97
CA GLN A 38 -7.01 -31.93 13.95
C GLN A 38 -6.22 -31.21 15.06
N GLU A 39 -6.79 -30.12 15.55
CA GLU A 39 -6.13 -29.21 16.49
C GLU A 39 -5.69 -29.83 17.82
N ASN A 40 -6.38 -30.88 18.23
CA ASN A 40 -6.12 -31.63 19.44
C ASN A 40 -5.25 -32.88 19.23
N SER A 41 -4.76 -33.14 18.01
CA SER A 41 -3.95 -34.33 17.73
C SER A 41 -2.59 -34.26 18.43
N ASP A 42 -2.07 -35.41 18.85
CA ASP A 42 -0.75 -35.47 19.49
C ASP A 42 0.38 -35.09 18.52
N PHE A 43 0.16 -35.28 17.21
CA PHE A 43 1.05 -34.81 16.16
C PHE A 43 1.15 -33.28 16.12
N ILE A 44 0.01 -32.58 16.12
CA ILE A 44 -0.02 -31.10 16.13
C ILE A 44 0.51 -30.56 17.46
N LYS A 45 0.18 -31.19 18.59
CA LYS A 45 0.72 -30.80 19.90
C LYS A 45 2.24 -30.95 19.93
N ALA A 46 2.79 -32.10 19.53
CA ALA A 46 4.23 -32.33 19.50
C ALA A 46 4.95 -31.36 18.54
N TRP A 47 4.33 -31.04 17.40
CA TRP A 47 4.87 -30.13 16.41
C TRP A 47 4.82 -28.65 16.84
N ARG A 48 3.78 -28.25 17.59
CA ARG A 48 3.65 -26.90 18.19
C ARG A 48 4.48 -26.72 19.46
N THR A 49 4.91 -27.82 20.10
CA THR A 49 5.73 -27.77 21.30
C THR A 49 7.18 -27.54 20.87
N PRO A 50 7.81 -26.42 21.27
CA PRO A 50 9.24 -26.21 21.06
C PRO A 50 10.02 -27.38 21.68
N LEU A 51 11.09 -27.85 21.01
CA LEU A 51 11.92 -28.94 21.53
C LEU A 51 12.35 -28.64 22.99
N PRO A 52 12.26 -29.62 23.92
CA PRO A 52 12.72 -29.45 25.29
C PRO A 52 14.20 -29.04 25.28
N GLY A 53 14.48 -27.84 25.80
CA GLY A 53 15.79 -27.16 25.67
C GLY A 53 15.73 -25.82 24.91
N GLN A 54 14.62 -25.53 24.23
CA GLN A 54 14.25 -24.21 23.73
C GLN A 54 13.19 -23.54 24.62
N GLU A 55 13.37 -23.62 25.94
CA GLU A 55 12.85 -22.54 26.76
C GLU A 55 13.49 -21.26 26.21
N GLN A 56 12.67 -20.31 25.75
CA GLN A 56 13.09 -18.92 25.61
C GLN A 56 13.44 -18.45 27.02
N LYS A 57 14.63 -18.83 27.51
CA LYS A 57 15.39 -18.02 28.41
C LYS A 57 15.41 -16.67 27.74
N ALA A 58 14.80 -15.68 28.38
CA ALA A 58 14.92 -14.28 28.02
C ALA A 58 16.36 -14.08 27.53
N ILE A 59 16.52 -13.87 26.22
CA ILE A 59 17.84 -13.64 25.64
C ILE A 59 18.22 -12.30 26.24
N ALA A 60 18.95 -12.35 27.35
CA ALA A 60 19.54 -11.19 27.97
C ALA A 60 20.21 -10.42 26.82
N ALA A 61 19.84 -9.14 26.67
CA ALA A 61 20.33 -8.26 25.62
C ALA A 61 21.85 -8.41 25.48
N THR A 62 22.27 -9.27 24.56
CA THR A 62 23.69 -9.55 24.35
C THR A 62 24.14 -8.59 23.28
N THR A 63 24.42 -7.36 23.70
CA THR A 63 25.10 -6.39 22.83
C THR A 63 26.52 -6.91 22.60
N THR A 64 26.79 -7.43 21.42
CA THR A 64 28.16 -7.74 21.02
C THR A 64 28.87 -6.42 20.68
N LYS A 65 29.58 -5.86 21.65
CA LYS A 65 30.48 -4.71 21.45
C LYS A 65 31.86 -5.25 21.12
N SER A 66 32.18 -5.37 19.84
CA SER A 66 33.54 -5.65 19.37
C SER A 66 33.90 -4.72 18.22
N GLY A 67 34.96 -3.95 18.37
CA GLY A 67 35.57 -3.18 17.27
C GLY A 67 34.66 -2.14 16.59
N GLY A 68 33.90 -1.34 17.36
CA GLY A 68 33.06 -0.27 16.77
C GLY A 68 31.83 -0.78 16.00
N THR A 69 31.39 -2.01 16.26
CA THR A 69 30.14 -2.59 15.74
C THR A 69 29.15 -2.77 16.88
N VAL A 70 27.87 -2.47 16.61
CA VAL A 70 26.74 -2.75 17.50
C VAL A 70 25.74 -3.60 16.73
N LYS A 71 25.27 -4.70 17.33
CA LYS A 71 24.22 -5.54 16.77
C LYS A 71 23.31 -6.05 17.87
N LEU A 72 22.12 -5.47 17.98
CA LEU A 72 21.08 -5.86 18.92
C LEU A 72 20.32 -7.08 18.38
N ASN A 73 19.92 -8.00 19.25
CA ASN A 73 19.14 -9.19 18.87
C ASN A 73 17.64 -8.90 18.74
N VAL A 74 17.30 -7.86 17.96
CA VAL A 74 15.91 -7.56 17.62
C VAL A 74 15.38 -8.65 16.67
N PRO A 75 14.24 -9.29 16.98
CA PRO A 75 13.64 -10.28 16.10
C PRO A 75 13.21 -9.63 14.79
N TYR A 76 13.27 -10.39 13.69
CA TYR A 76 12.79 -9.94 12.40
C TYR A 76 11.36 -10.40 12.19
N LEU A 77 10.51 -9.48 11.73
CA LEU A 77 9.13 -9.70 11.34
C LEU A 77 8.93 -9.13 9.94
N SER A 78 8.25 -9.89 9.07
CA SER A 78 7.96 -9.48 7.70
C SER A 78 6.56 -8.91 7.64
N GLN A 79 6.38 -7.70 7.12
CA GLN A 79 5.01 -7.15 6.96
C GLN A 79 4.19 -7.99 5.97
N LEU A 80 4.83 -8.71 5.05
CA LEU A 80 4.17 -9.60 4.10
C LEU A 80 3.53 -10.82 4.77
N ASP A 81 3.94 -11.13 6.01
CA ASP A 81 3.36 -12.20 6.82
C ASP A 81 2.12 -11.73 7.61
N ASN A 82 1.82 -10.42 7.63
CA ASN A 82 0.67 -9.84 8.35
C ASN A 82 -0.64 -10.12 7.62
N GLU A 83 -1.69 -10.45 8.37
CA GLU A 83 -3.03 -10.63 7.81
C GLU A 83 -3.61 -9.27 7.35
N ASN A 84 -3.34 -8.21 8.10
CA ASN A 84 -3.86 -6.87 7.85
C ASN A 84 -2.87 -6.02 7.05
N ASN A 85 -3.27 -5.70 5.81
CA ASN A 85 -2.55 -4.81 4.89
C ASN A 85 -1.04 -5.16 4.73
N PRO A 86 -0.71 -6.36 4.22
CA PRO A 86 0.68 -6.83 4.13
C PRO A 86 1.61 -5.92 3.29
N TYR A 87 1.07 -5.09 2.41
CA TYR A 87 1.84 -4.16 1.57
C TYR A 87 1.96 -2.75 2.15
N GLY A 88 1.40 -2.50 3.34
CA GLY A 88 1.43 -1.16 3.93
C GLY A 88 1.42 -1.13 5.45
N SER A 89 1.76 -2.22 6.13
CA SER A 89 1.78 -2.34 7.60
C SER A 89 3.19 -2.25 8.21
N CYS A 90 4.15 -1.64 7.49
CA CYS A 90 5.52 -1.43 7.96
C CYS A 90 5.61 -0.80 9.35
N ASN A 91 4.69 0.13 9.66
CA ASN A 91 4.60 0.82 10.95
C ASN A 91 4.44 -0.12 12.14
N VAL A 92 3.29 -0.78 12.24
CA VAL A 92 2.99 -1.70 13.34
C VAL A 92 3.94 -2.90 13.37
N THR A 93 4.51 -3.28 12.22
CA THR A 93 5.54 -4.34 12.14
C THR A 93 6.85 -3.89 12.78
N CYS A 94 7.31 -2.65 12.52
CA CYS A 94 8.50 -2.12 13.17
C CYS A 94 8.29 -1.92 14.68
N VAL A 95 7.11 -1.44 15.08
CA VAL A 95 6.73 -1.32 16.49
C VAL A 95 6.76 -2.69 17.18
N ALA A 96 6.15 -3.71 16.57
CA ALA A 96 6.15 -5.07 17.10
C ALA A 96 7.57 -5.65 17.25
N MET A 97 8.47 -5.43 16.28
CA MET A 97 9.87 -5.84 16.38
C MET A 97 10.56 -5.22 17.61
N CYS A 98 10.35 -3.92 17.85
CA CYS A 98 10.91 -3.24 19.02
C CYS A 98 10.29 -3.74 20.34
N MET A 99 8.98 -3.91 20.42
CA MET A 99 8.30 -4.45 21.60
C MET A 99 8.76 -5.87 21.92
N ALA A 100 8.88 -6.73 20.91
CA ALA A 100 9.35 -8.10 21.06
C ALA A 100 10.81 -8.18 21.54
N TYR A 101 11.66 -7.23 21.12
CA TYR A 101 13.02 -7.12 21.66
C TYR A 101 13.02 -6.87 23.18
N PHE A 102 12.06 -6.12 23.70
CA PHE A 102 11.90 -5.90 25.13
C PHE A 102 11.15 -7.03 25.87
N GLY A 103 10.74 -8.08 25.15
CA GLY A 103 10.12 -9.28 25.72
C GLY A 103 8.60 -9.36 25.55
N HIS A 104 8.00 -8.51 24.71
CA HIS A 104 6.58 -8.66 24.37
C HIS A 104 6.35 -9.97 23.60
N PRO A 105 5.31 -10.77 23.93
CA PRO A 105 4.97 -11.96 23.16
C PRO A 105 4.62 -11.61 21.70
N LEU A 106 5.23 -12.29 20.74
CA LEU A 106 4.91 -12.12 19.31
C LEU A 106 3.53 -12.68 18.92
N MET A 107 2.98 -13.54 19.77
CA MET A 107 1.66 -14.12 19.61
C MET A 107 0.87 -13.87 20.89
N ASN A 108 -0.33 -13.35 20.72
CA ASN A 108 -1.26 -13.20 21.82
C ASN A 108 -1.61 -14.59 22.36
N PRO A 109 -1.29 -14.92 23.62
CA PRO A 109 -1.46 -16.27 24.15
C PRO A 109 -2.94 -16.68 24.31
N LYS A 110 -3.87 -15.73 24.23
CA LYS A 110 -5.32 -15.98 24.36
C LYS A 110 -6.01 -16.13 23.02
N THR A 111 -5.70 -15.25 22.07
CA THR A 111 -6.36 -15.23 20.76
C THR A 111 -5.58 -16.00 19.71
N GLY A 112 -4.28 -16.22 19.92
CA GLY A 112 -3.39 -16.77 18.88
C GLY A 112 -3.17 -15.80 17.72
N GLU A 113 -3.50 -14.52 17.88
CA GLU A 113 -3.24 -13.46 16.90
C GLU A 113 -1.78 -13.01 17.01
N GLN A 114 -1.15 -12.67 15.88
CA GLN A 114 0.20 -12.10 15.87
C GLN A 114 0.17 -10.63 16.31
N LEU A 115 1.26 -10.18 16.93
CA LEU A 115 1.33 -8.85 17.56
C LEU A 115 1.09 -7.70 16.57
N GLU A 116 1.64 -7.78 15.35
CA GLU A 116 1.49 -6.75 14.32
C GLU A 116 0.02 -6.54 13.94
N ASP A 117 -0.73 -7.63 13.82
CA ASP A 117 -2.15 -7.62 13.49
C ASP A 117 -3.00 -7.15 14.67
N GLU A 118 -2.63 -7.53 15.90
CA GLU A 118 -3.24 -6.98 17.12
C GLU A 118 -3.06 -5.46 17.18
N LEU A 119 -1.83 -4.96 16.98
CA LEU A 119 -1.52 -3.52 16.97
C LEU A 119 -2.27 -2.80 15.86
N TYR A 120 -2.31 -3.39 14.65
CA TYR A 120 -3.06 -2.85 13.51
C TYR A 120 -4.54 -2.66 13.85
N ARG A 121 -5.16 -3.71 14.37
CA ARG A 121 -6.56 -3.72 14.76
C ARG A 121 -6.82 -2.77 15.92
N TYR A 122 -5.93 -2.73 16.92
CA TYR A 122 -6.03 -1.80 18.04
C TYR A 122 -6.06 -0.35 17.58
N CYS A 123 -5.21 0.03 16.61
CA CYS A 123 -5.24 1.37 16.04
C CYS A 123 -6.61 1.70 15.44
N ILE A 124 -7.18 0.80 14.65
CA ILE A 124 -8.51 0.99 14.06
C ILE A 124 -9.59 1.11 15.14
N ASP A 125 -9.58 0.18 16.09
CA ASP A 125 -10.59 0.08 17.15
C ASP A 125 -10.59 1.30 18.08
N ASN A 126 -9.44 1.98 18.22
CA ASN A 126 -9.26 3.12 19.12
C ASN A 126 -9.07 4.46 18.38
N GLY A 127 -9.29 4.50 17.05
CA GLY A 127 -9.19 5.71 16.25
C GLY A 127 -7.78 6.32 16.18
N LEU A 128 -6.74 5.51 16.36
CA LEU A 128 -5.35 5.90 16.18
C LEU A 128 -4.94 5.68 14.72
N SER A 129 -4.16 6.61 14.17
CA SER A 129 -3.58 6.44 12.84
C SER A 129 -2.20 5.80 12.94
N ARG A 130 -2.07 4.56 12.46
CA ARG A 130 -0.75 3.92 12.30
C ARG A 130 0.19 4.64 11.31
N HIS A 131 -0.32 5.61 10.55
CA HIS A 131 0.46 6.48 9.66
C HIS A 131 0.94 7.77 10.36
N SER A 132 0.44 8.07 11.55
CA SER A 132 0.84 9.23 12.34
C SER A 132 1.96 8.80 13.30
N PRO A 133 3.18 9.37 13.18
CA PRO A 133 4.26 9.07 14.14
C PRO A 133 3.84 9.33 15.59
N GLN A 134 3.09 10.40 15.84
CA GLN A 134 2.60 10.74 17.18
C GLN A 134 1.56 9.73 17.70
N ASP A 135 0.81 9.06 16.84
CA ASP A 135 -0.10 8.00 17.28
C ASP A 135 0.61 6.65 17.47
N LEU A 136 1.74 6.41 16.81
CA LEU A 136 2.61 5.26 17.08
C LEU A 136 3.29 5.39 18.45
N ASP A 137 3.74 6.58 18.82
CA ASP A 137 4.20 6.89 20.18
C ASP A 137 3.10 6.56 21.22
N LYS A 138 1.89 7.12 21.02
CA LYS A 138 0.74 6.82 21.89
C LYS A 138 0.43 5.33 21.96
N LEU A 139 0.50 4.62 20.84
CA LEU A 139 0.28 3.18 20.78
C LEU A 139 1.30 2.43 21.65
N MET A 140 2.59 2.74 21.52
CA MET A 140 3.65 2.14 22.34
C MET A 140 3.46 2.45 23.83
N THR A 141 3.14 3.71 24.15
CA THR A 141 2.81 4.18 25.51
C THR A 141 1.64 3.40 26.11
N ILE A 142 0.56 3.19 25.34
CA ILE A 142 -0.59 2.39 25.74
C ILE A 142 -0.17 0.95 26.06
N TYR A 143 0.76 0.37 25.31
CA TYR A 143 1.27 -0.98 25.58
C TYR A 143 2.35 -1.05 26.67
N GLY A 144 2.67 0.09 27.31
CA GLY A 144 3.62 0.18 28.42
C GLY A 144 5.09 0.31 28.00
N TYR A 145 5.34 0.74 26.77
CA TYR A 145 6.66 1.08 26.23
C TYR A 145 6.80 2.59 26.10
N GLU A 146 8.01 3.11 26.01
CA GLU A 146 8.26 4.53 25.81
C GLU A 146 8.78 4.75 24.39
N ASP A 147 8.36 5.83 23.76
CA ASP A 147 8.86 6.28 22.47
C ASP A 147 9.15 7.78 22.54
N ASP A 148 10.36 8.17 22.17
CA ASP A 148 10.73 9.56 21.98
C ASP A 148 10.84 9.81 20.47
N PHE A 149 9.73 10.23 19.87
CA PHE A 149 9.67 10.56 18.45
C PHE A 149 10.27 11.95 18.19
N GLN A 150 11.27 12.01 17.30
CA GLN A 150 11.95 13.24 16.92
C GLN A 150 11.92 13.42 15.40
N GLU A 151 11.42 14.57 14.93
CA GLU A 151 11.40 14.97 13.50
C GLU A 151 12.73 15.57 13.03
N ALA A 152 13.59 15.99 13.96
CA ALA A 152 14.87 16.66 13.70
C ALA A 152 16.03 15.94 14.40
N ALA A 153 16.05 14.61 14.34
CA ALA A 153 17.08 13.79 14.96
C ALA A 153 18.45 13.96 14.29
N LYS A 154 19.49 13.40 14.92
CA LYS A 154 20.86 13.35 14.38
C LYS A 154 21.35 11.92 14.34
N TRP A 155 22.03 11.52 13.26
CA TRP A 155 22.59 10.18 13.11
C TRP A 155 23.60 9.83 14.22
N GLY A 156 24.30 10.84 14.76
CA GLY A 156 25.19 10.66 15.92
C GLY A 156 24.46 10.23 17.18
N ASP A 157 23.23 10.70 17.40
CA ASP A 157 22.42 10.33 18.56
C ASP A 157 21.76 8.95 18.38
N VAL A 158 21.43 8.57 17.13
CA VAL A 158 21.05 7.19 16.78
C VAL A 158 22.15 6.19 17.15
N LYS A 159 23.43 6.50 16.88
CA LYS A 159 24.55 5.63 17.30
C LYS A 159 24.61 5.47 18.81
N LYS A 160 24.55 6.58 19.56
CA LYS A 160 24.56 6.55 21.04
C LYS A 160 23.38 5.75 21.59
N TRP A 161 22.20 5.87 20.98
CA TRP A 161 21.01 5.12 21.36
C TRP A 161 21.19 3.61 21.19
N LEU A 162 21.70 3.18 20.04
CA LEU A 162 22.00 1.77 19.78
C LEU A 162 23.09 1.24 20.71
N GLU A 163 24.11 2.03 21.01
CA GLU A 163 25.17 1.69 21.97
C GLU A 163 24.66 1.51 23.41
N SER A 164 23.52 2.16 23.74
CA SER A 164 22.79 1.97 25.00
C SER A 164 21.97 0.68 25.04
N GLY A 165 21.94 -0.09 23.95
CA GLY A 165 21.24 -1.37 23.88
C GLY A 165 19.77 -1.26 23.48
N LYS A 166 19.36 -0.16 22.85
CA LYS A 166 17.96 0.10 22.49
C LYS A 166 17.78 0.23 20.97
N PRO A 167 16.77 -0.41 20.37
CA PRO A 167 16.46 -0.26 18.95
C PRO A 167 15.81 1.10 18.68
N CYS A 168 15.77 1.49 17.41
CA CYS A 168 14.96 2.61 16.95
C CYS A 168 14.29 2.28 15.62
N ILE A 169 13.32 3.10 15.23
CA ILE A 169 12.64 3.02 13.94
C ILE A 169 12.93 4.33 13.21
N VAL A 170 13.27 4.22 11.93
CA VAL A 170 13.55 5.38 11.07
C VAL A 170 12.53 5.46 9.96
N HIS A 171 12.08 6.67 9.66
CA HIS A 171 11.25 6.94 8.48
C HIS A 171 12.12 7.30 7.30
N GLY A 172 11.68 6.96 6.09
CA GLY A 172 12.34 7.41 4.88
C GLY A 172 11.51 7.24 3.64
N TRP A 173 12.02 7.78 2.54
CA TRP A 173 11.40 7.77 1.22
C TRP A 173 11.83 6.57 0.40
N PHE A 174 11.89 5.38 1.02
CA PHE A 174 12.20 4.13 0.30
C PHE A 174 11.12 3.81 -0.76
N THR A 175 9.91 4.31 -0.56
CA THR A 175 8.81 4.31 -1.53
C THR A 175 8.24 5.73 -1.64
N ARG A 176 7.43 5.99 -2.67
CA ARG A 176 6.78 7.30 -2.86
C ARG A 176 5.85 7.70 -1.70
N SER A 177 5.22 6.74 -1.02
CA SER A 177 4.35 7.01 0.14
C SER A 177 5.10 7.08 1.47
N GLY A 178 6.43 6.97 1.44
CA GLY A 178 7.24 6.72 2.62
C GLY A 178 7.19 5.26 3.06
N HIS A 179 8.20 4.86 3.80
CA HIS A 179 8.33 3.56 4.43
C HIS A 179 9.20 3.70 5.68
N ILE A 180 8.94 2.88 6.69
CA ILE A 180 9.73 2.92 7.92
C ILE A 180 10.37 1.57 8.16
N ILE A 181 11.60 1.60 8.66
CA ILE A 181 12.41 0.40 8.91
C ILE A 181 13.00 0.42 10.31
N GLN A 182 13.32 -0.75 10.83
CA GLN A 182 13.87 -0.90 12.17
C GLN A 182 15.41 -0.91 12.10
N ILE A 183 16.08 -0.06 12.88
CA ILE A 183 17.54 -0.08 13.02
C ILE A 183 17.89 -0.86 14.29
N ARG A 184 18.67 -1.93 14.13
CA ARG A 184 19.14 -2.79 15.23
C ARG A 184 20.64 -2.70 15.48
N GLY A 185 21.36 -1.85 14.76
CA GLY A 185 22.79 -1.72 14.95
C GLY A 185 23.49 -0.99 13.83
N TYR A 186 24.81 -1.06 13.85
CA TYR A 186 25.69 -0.50 12.82
C TYR A 186 27.02 -1.25 12.81
N ASN A 187 27.71 -1.20 11.69
CA ASN A 187 29.08 -1.71 11.51
C ASN A 187 29.91 -0.70 10.69
N GLU A 188 31.11 -1.09 10.28
CA GLU A 188 32.00 -0.26 9.45
C GLU A 188 31.40 0.14 8.09
N LYS A 189 30.48 -0.67 7.53
CA LYS A 189 29.88 -0.48 6.19
C LYS A 189 28.57 0.31 6.21
N GLY A 190 27.85 0.31 7.32
CA GLY A 190 26.55 0.97 7.39
C GLY A 190 25.70 0.61 8.60
N TRP A 191 24.42 0.94 8.51
CA TRP A 191 23.39 0.60 9.48
C TRP A 191 22.93 -0.85 9.28
N ILE A 192 22.80 -1.59 10.38
CA ILE A 192 22.23 -2.93 10.39
C ILE A 192 20.74 -2.77 10.67
N VAL A 193 19.89 -3.18 9.73
CA VAL A 193 18.44 -2.94 9.77
C VAL A 193 17.64 -4.24 9.65
N ASN A 194 16.43 -4.22 10.22
CA ASN A 194 15.35 -5.11 9.84
C ASN A 194 14.36 -4.29 9.00
N ASP A 195 14.33 -4.53 7.70
CA ASP A 195 13.38 -3.90 6.79
C ASP A 195 12.16 -4.83 6.61
N PRO A 196 10.96 -4.46 7.08
CA PRO A 196 9.85 -5.39 7.12
C PRO A 196 9.37 -5.83 5.72
N TYR A 197 9.69 -5.08 4.66
CA TYR A 197 9.13 -5.32 3.31
C TYR A 197 10.02 -6.15 2.39
N GLY A 198 11.31 -6.24 2.66
CA GLY A 198 12.30 -6.91 1.81
C GLY A 198 13.59 -6.12 1.73
N GLN A 199 14.40 -6.37 0.70
CA GLN A 199 15.62 -5.60 0.47
C GLN A 199 15.35 -4.44 -0.48
N TRP A 200 15.79 -3.25 -0.10
CA TRP A 200 15.65 -2.05 -0.90
C TRP A 200 16.86 -1.82 -1.82
N TYR A 201 16.57 -1.37 -3.04
CA TYR A 201 17.53 -0.83 -4.01
C TYR A 201 16.99 0.49 -4.56
N SER A 202 17.85 1.33 -5.16
CA SER A 202 17.41 2.57 -5.81
C SER A 202 16.42 2.34 -6.96
N SER A 203 16.40 1.14 -7.54
CA SER A 203 15.42 0.70 -8.55
C SER A 203 14.09 0.19 -7.96
N GLY A 204 13.98 0.05 -6.64
CA GLY A 204 12.81 -0.47 -5.93
C GLY A 204 13.12 -1.62 -4.98
N TYR A 205 12.06 -2.16 -4.36
CA TYR A 205 12.15 -3.30 -3.44
C TYR A 205 12.23 -4.64 -4.15
N ASP A 206 13.10 -5.51 -3.66
CA ASP A 206 13.01 -6.95 -3.85
C ASP A 206 12.35 -7.58 -2.62
N THR A 207 11.07 -7.92 -2.76
CA THR A 207 10.24 -8.54 -1.72
C THR A 207 10.38 -10.06 -1.66
N SER A 208 11.14 -10.66 -2.59
CA SER A 208 11.40 -12.11 -2.61
C SER A 208 12.52 -12.52 -1.63
N VAL A 209 13.30 -11.54 -1.18
CA VAL A 209 14.40 -11.73 -0.23
C VAL A 209 14.03 -11.17 1.14
N SER A 210 14.63 -11.74 2.20
CA SER A 210 14.36 -11.30 3.56
C SER A 210 15.04 -9.96 3.85
N GLY A 211 14.31 -9.05 4.52
CA GLY A 211 14.86 -7.81 5.04
C GLY A 211 15.58 -7.95 6.40
N ALA A 212 15.85 -9.18 6.85
CA ALA A 212 16.42 -9.45 8.17
C ALA A 212 17.91 -9.11 8.25
N GLY A 213 18.29 -8.17 9.11
CA GLY A 213 19.69 -7.85 9.41
C GLY A 213 20.49 -7.37 8.21
N LEU A 214 19.85 -6.70 7.24
CA LEU A 214 20.51 -6.10 6.09
C LEU A 214 21.49 -5.00 6.52
N THR A 215 22.51 -4.76 5.71
CA THR A 215 23.42 -3.61 5.92
C THR A 215 23.15 -2.56 4.85
N TYR A 216 22.55 -1.45 5.26
CA TYR A 216 22.29 -0.28 4.41
C TYR A 216 23.39 0.75 4.65
N SER A 217 24.02 1.26 3.58
CA SER A 217 25.16 2.16 3.72
C SER A 217 24.77 3.48 4.39
N TYR A 218 25.72 4.12 5.08
CA TYR A 218 25.48 5.39 5.75
C TYR A 218 25.03 6.49 4.78
N GLU A 219 25.59 6.51 3.58
CA GLU A 219 25.26 7.48 2.53
C GLU A 219 23.84 7.26 2.02
N MET A 220 23.50 6.03 1.65
CA MET A 220 22.15 5.70 1.18
C MET A 220 21.08 6.02 2.23
N MET A 221 21.33 5.71 3.50
CA MET A 221 20.38 6.03 4.57
C MET A 221 20.23 7.53 4.79
N LYS A 222 21.27 8.34 4.57
CA LYS A 222 21.14 9.81 4.59
C LYS A 222 20.31 10.32 3.41
N ASP A 223 20.52 9.76 2.22
CA ASP A 223 19.79 10.18 1.02
C ASP A 223 18.31 9.82 1.09
N VAL A 224 17.99 8.65 1.67
CA VAL A 224 16.62 8.11 1.69
C VAL A 224 15.84 8.54 2.95
N CYS A 225 16.49 8.60 4.12
CA CYS A 225 15.83 8.92 5.39
C CYS A 225 16.04 10.36 5.87
N GLY A 226 17.00 11.07 5.26
CA GLY A 226 17.30 12.46 5.58
C GLY A 226 18.61 12.67 6.36
N THR A 227 18.95 13.95 6.55
CA THR A 227 20.20 14.40 7.15
C THR A 227 20.00 14.91 8.58
N ASP A 228 21.08 15.22 9.30
CA ASP A 228 20.96 15.72 10.68
C ASP A 228 20.09 17.00 10.72
N GLY A 229 19.01 16.97 11.52
CA GLY A 229 18.03 18.06 11.62
C GLY A 229 16.82 17.92 10.69
N ASP A 230 16.83 16.94 9.79
CA ASP A 230 15.71 16.51 8.93
C ASP A 230 15.72 14.98 8.87
N LEU A 231 15.48 14.34 10.02
CA LEU A 231 15.60 12.90 10.22
C LEU A 231 14.59 12.46 11.27
N TRP A 232 13.66 11.62 10.85
CA TRP A 232 12.52 11.21 11.66
C TRP A 232 12.79 9.86 12.34
N ILE A 233 12.96 9.86 13.66
CA ILE A 233 13.34 8.70 14.45
C ILE A 233 12.38 8.49 15.61
N HIS A 234 11.97 7.24 15.81
CA HIS A 234 11.37 6.75 17.05
C HIS A 234 12.46 6.13 17.92
N TYR A 235 12.79 6.77 19.03
CA TYR A 235 13.73 6.23 20.02
C TYR A 235 12.97 5.33 21.01
N VAL A 236 12.77 4.07 20.63
CA VAL A 236 11.94 3.13 21.38
C VAL A 236 12.67 2.56 22.60
N SER A 237 12.03 2.59 23.76
CA SER A 237 12.56 2.03 25.00
C SER A 237 11.54 1.24 25.82
N GLY A 238 12.02 0.34 26.67
CA GLY A 238 11.22 -0.52 27.54
C GLY A 238 12.11 -1.26 28.53
N LYS A 239 11.51 -1.93 29.53
CA LYS A 239 12.26 -2.79 30.44
C LYS A 239 12.41 -4.18 29.82
N ILE A 240 13.62 -4.69 29.77
CA ILE A 240 13.88 -6.05 29.29
C ILE A 240 13.12 -7.05 30.17
N GLY A 241 12.30 -7.89 29.55
CA GLY A 241 11.44 -8.86 30.25
C GLY A 241 10.10 -8.30 30.71
N GLN A 242 9.71 -7.09 30.29
CA GLN A 242 8.33 -6.61 30.46
C GLN A 242 7.38 -7.45 29.60
N ASN A 243 6.59 -8.28 30.27
CA ASN A 243 5.44 -8.96 29.68
C ASN A 243 4.17 -8.14 30.00
N THR A 244 3.93 -7.08 29.24
CA THR A 244 2.68 -6.32 29.34
C THR A 244 1.64 -6.98 28.43
N SER A 245 1.10 -8.13 28.84
CA SER A 245 0.06 -8.84 28.07
C SER A 245 -1.30 -8.10 28.00
N LYS A 246 -1.36 -6.85 28.43
CA LYS A 246 -2.53 -5.98 28.43
C LYS A 246 -2.09 -4.57 28.06
N PRO A 247 -2.79 -3.90 27.13
CA PRO A 247 -2.75 -2.45 27.01
C PRO A 247 -3.06 -1.84 28.39
N GLY A 248 -2.21 -0.91 28.85
CA GLY A 248 -2.55 0.00 29.93
C GLY A 248 -3.85 0.72 29.61
N GLN A 249 -4.66 1.04 30.62
CA GLN A 249 -5.93 1.71 30.39
C GLN A 249 -5.70 2.99 29.57
N PRO A 250 -6.26 3.09 28.35
CA PRO A 250 -6.26 4.37 27.66
C PRO A 250 -7.00 5.38 28.54
N ALA A 251 -6.57 6.64 28.53
CA ALA A 251 -7.39 7.72 29.04
C ALA A 251 -8.79 7.55 28.42
N THR A 252 -9.79 7.40 29.27
CA THR A 252 -11.15 6.96 28.93
C THR A 252 -11.69 7.73 27.71
N PRO A 253 -11.96 7.06 26.57
CA PRO A 253 -12.81 7.65 25.56
C PRO A 253 -14.22 7.75 26.16
N LYS A 254 -14.79 8.96 26.13
CA LYS A 254 -16.12 9.28 26.65
C LYS A 254 -17.18 8.28 26.15
N SER A 255 -18.10 7.93 27.05
CA SER A 255 -19.29 7.12 26.85
C SER A 255 -20.02 7.39 25.53
N GLY A 256 -20.17 6.36 24.70
CA GLY A 256 -21.03 6.36 23.51
C GLY A 256 -21.20 4.93 22.98
N MET A 257 -22.32 4.67 22.31
CA MET A 257 -22.62 3.36 21.70
C MET A 257 -21.57 2.99 20.63
N THR A 258 -21.23 1.71 20.50
CA THR A 258 -20.28 1.20 19.47
C THR A 258 -20.94 0.18 18.53
N LEU A 259 -20.30 -0.11 17.39
CA LEU A 259 -20.71 -1.20 16.49
C LEU A 259 -20.76 -2.56 17.21
N GLN A 260 -19.87 -2.77 18.18
CA GLN A 260 -19.82 -3.97 19.01
C GLN A 260 -21.03 -4.06 19.95
N ASP A 261 -21.57 -2.93 20.41
CA ASP A 261 -22.77 -2.92 21.25
C ASP A 261 -24.02 -3.26 20.44
N ILE A 262 -24.12 -2.80 19.19
CA ILE A 262 -25.20 -3.20 18.26
C ILE A 262 -25.14 -4.71 17.97
N LEU A 263 -23.93 -5.25 17.79
CA LEU A 263 -23.74 -6.69 17.59
C LEU A 263 -24.14 -7.51 18.83
N LYS A 264 -23.80 -7.03 20.03
CA LYS A 264 -24.13 -7.69 21.30
C LYS A 264 -25.61 -7.59 21.66
N SER A 265 -26.25 -6.45 21.40
CA SER A 265 -27.66 -6.24 21.72
C SER A 265 -28.58 -7.07 20.83
N GLY A 266 -28.14 -7.41 19.62
CA GLY A 266 -28.94 -8.12 18.62
C GLY A 266 -30.07 -7.27 18.03
N GLN A 267 -30.15 -5.98 18.37
CA GLN A 267 -31.19 -5.07 17.91
C GLN A 267 -30.64 -4.12 16.84
N PRO A 268 -31.38 -3.87 15.74
CA PRO A 268 -30.98 -2.88 14.76
C PRO A 268 -31.11 -1.46 15.33
N VAL A 269 -30.27 -0.55 14.85
CA VAL A 269 -30.31 0.88 15.21
C VAL A 269 -30.59 1.69 13.95
N ALA A 270 -31.66 2.48 13.93
CA ALA A 270 -31.96 3.39 12.82
C ALA A 270 -30.83 4.41 12.63
N ILE A 271 -30.55 4.82 11.38
CA ILE A 271 -29.45 5.77 11.09
C ILE A 271 -29.66 7.11 11.83
N GLU A 272 -30.91 7.56 11.98
CA GLU A 272 -31.26 8.78 12.71
C GLU A 272 -30.96 8.67 14.20
N GLU A 273 -31.07 7.47 14.77
CA GLU A 273 -30.71 7.21 16.18
C GLU A 273 -29.20 7.08 16.33
N ALA A 274 -28.54 6.35 15.43
CA ALA A 274 -27.09 6.26 15.38
C ALA A 274 -26.44 7.64 15.21
N ALA A 275 -27.08 8.56 14.46
CA ALA A 275 -26.61 9.92 14.24
C ALA A 275 -26.48 10.77 15.51
N LYS A 276 -27.16 10.39 16.60
CA LYS A 276 -27.03 11.04 17.91
C LYS A 276 -25.77 10.60 18.67
N GLU A 277 -25.19 9.47 18.28
CA GLU A 277 -24.01 8.87 18.89
C GLU A 277 -22.75 9.21 18.08
N ALA A 278 -22.13 10.35 18.39
CA ALA A 278 -20.97 10.85 17.63
C ALA A 278 -19.79 9.85 17.58
N ALA A 279 -19.59 9.06 18.64
CA ALA A 279 -18.58 8.02 18.69
C ALA A 279 -18.88 6.86 17.72
N LEU A 280 -20.15 6.42 17.67
CA LEU A 280 -20.62 5.38 16.75
C LEU A 280 -20.45 5.84 15.29
N ILE A 281 -20.91 7.05 14.96
CA ILE A 281 -20.79 7.60 13.61
C ILE A 281 -19.33 7.73 13.20
N LYS A 282 -18.47 8.21 14.09
CA LYS A 282 -17.04 8.31 13.80
C LYS A 282 -16.43 6.94 13.52
N GLN A 283 -16.79 5.91 14.29
CA GLN A 283 -16.36 4.53 14.07
C GLN A 283 -16.82 4.00 12.70
N ILE A 284 -18.08 4.26 12.32
CA ILE A 284 -18.64 3.88 11.02
C ILE A 284 -17.92 4.59 9.89
N GLN A 285 -17.71 5.91 9.99
CA GLN A 285 -16.97 6.69 9.00
C GLN A 285 -15.54 6.16 8.83
N ILE A 286 -14.84 5.85 9.93
CA ILE A 286 -13.50 5.24 9.88
C ILE A 286 -13.54 3.92 9.10
N ARG A 287 -14.50 3.04 9.40
CA ARG A 287 -14.62 1.75 8.72
C ARG A 287 -14.98 1.89 7.25
N LEU A 288 -15.94 2.74 6.90
CA LEU A 288 -16.30 3.02 5.52
C LEU A 288 -15.11 3.60 4.73
N ARG A 289 -14.31 4.50 5.32
CA ARG A 289 -13.05 4.98 4.72
C ARG A 289 -12.03 3.86 4.51
N SER A 290 -11.89 2.96 5.49
CA SER A 290 -10.95 1.83 5.38
C SER A 290 -11.36 0.85 4.27
N LEU A 291 -12.67 0.70 4.06
CA LEU A 291 -13.30 -0.04 2.96
C LEU A 291 -13.32 0.74 1.64
N LYS A 292 -12.70 1.92 1.63
CA LYS A 292 -12.59 2.83 0.48
C LYS A 292 -13.94 3.35 -0.05
N ILE A 293 -15.00 3.29 0.77
CA ILE A 293 -16.27 3.96 0.47
C ILE A 293 -16.13 5.46 0.74
N PRO A 294 -16.41 6.35 -0.23
CA PRO A 294 -16.42 7.79 -0.01
C PRO A 294 -17.47 8.18 1.05
N VAL A 295 -17.01 8.72 2.16
CA VAL A 295 -17.85 9.07 3.33
C VAL A 295 -17.49 10.43 3.95
N GLY A 296 -16.48 11.11 3.39
CA GLY A 296 -15.95 12.37 3.94
C GLY A 296 -14.98 12.16 5.11
N GLN A 297 -14.83 13.20 5.94
CA GLN A 297 -14.01 13.12 7.15
C GLN A 297 -14.70 12.26 8.22
N ALA A 298 -13.89 11.57 9.03
CA ALA A 298 -14.40 10.83 10.19
C ALA A 298 -14.54 11.76 11.40
N ASP A 299 -15.53 12.65 11.34
CA ASP A 299 -15.77 13.72 12.30
C ASP A 299 -16.86 13.41 13.33
N GLY A 300 -17.54 12.27 13.19
CA GLY A 300 -18.66 11.86 14.05
C GLY A 300 -19.99 12.52 13.70
N LYS A 301 -20.10 13.25 12.59
CA LYS A 301 -21.33 13.92 12.15
C LYS A 301 -22.00 13.15 11.01
N CYS A 302 -23.26 12.76 11.20
CA CYS A 302 -24.00 11.99 10.19
C CYS A 302 -24.67 12.91 9.15
N GLY A 303 -23.86 13.45 8.23
CA GLY A 303 -24.36 14.22 7.07
C GLY A 303 -24.81 13.34 5.90
N GLU A 304 -25.29 13.95 4.82
CA GLU A 304 -25.79 13.24 3.63
C GLU A 304 -24.75 12.30 3.00
N ALA A 305 -23.48 12.71 2.97
CA ALA A 305 -22.38 11.85 2.52
C ALA A 305 -22.22 10.59 3.40
N THR A 306 -22.40 10.73 4.72
CA THR A 306 -22.33 9.59 5.65
C THR A 306 -23.53 8.65 5.47
N LYS A 307 -24.74 9.20 5.34
CA LYS A 307 -25.94 8.39 5.07
C LYS A 307 -25.84 7.62 3.76
N ALA A 308 -25.41 8.29 2.68
CA ALA A 308 -25.22 7.67 1.37
C ALA A 308 -24.17 6.56 1.41
N ALA A 309 -23.07 6.75 2.14
CA ALA A 309 -22.04 5.73 2.31
C ALA A 309 -22.55 4.50 3.09
N ILE A 310 -23.34 4.72 4.16
CA ILE A 310 -23.98 3.63 4.91
C ILE A 310 -24.97 2.87 4.02
N ALA A 311 -25.81 3.58 3.26
CA ALA A 311 -26.77 2.97 2.35
C ALA A 311 -26.08 2.10 1.28
N ARG A 312 -25.01 2.61 0.66
CA ARG A 312 -24.17 1.84 -0.29
C ARG A 312 -23.60 0.58 0.34
N PHE A 313 -23.00 0.70 1.53
CA PHE A 313 -22.45 -0.43 2.26
C PHE A 313 -23.54 -1.47 2.56
N ASN A 314 -24.67 -1.04 3.11
CA ASN A 314 -25.78 -1.93 3.46
C ASN A 314 -26.32 -2.65 2.23
N LYS A 315 -26.52 -1.93 1.12
CA LYS A 315 -26.96 -2.50 -0.16
C LYS A 315 -26.00 -3.60 -0.65
N ALA A 316 -24.70 -3.37 -0.61
CA ALA A 316 -23.69 -4.35 -1.01
C ALA A 316 -23.75 -5.65 -0.19
N PHE A 317 -24.11 -5.55 1.09
CA PHE A 317 -24.29 -6.68 1.99
C PHE A 317 -25.73 -7.15 2.14
N LYS A 318 -26.65 -6.70 1.27
CA LYS A 318 -28.08 -7.05 1.28
C LYS A 318 -28.76 -6.76 2.63
N ALA A 319 -28.37 -5.67 3.28
CA ALA A 319 -28.97 -5.15 4.50
C ALA A 319 -29.88 -3.94 4.20
N PRO A 320 -30.87 -3.65 5.06
CA PRO A 320 -31.70 -2.45 4.94
C PRO A 320 -30.87 -1.15 4.94
N GLU A 321 -31.19 -0.20 4.06
CA GLU A 321 -30.37 1.00 3.81
C GLU A 321 -30.54 2.09 4.89
N ASP A 322 -31.59 2.01 5.71
CA ASP A 322 -32.04 3.01 6.70
C ASP A 322 -31.62 2.69 8.15
N GLN A 323 -31.00 1.55 8.39
CA GLN A 323 -30.60 1.10 9.73
C GLN A 323 -29.31 0.29 9.74
N ILE A 324 -28.64 0.29 10.88
CA ILE A 324 -27.47 -0.56 11.15
C ILE A 324 -27.97 -1.80 11.87
N THR A 325 -28.17 -2.88 11.11
CA THR A 325 -28.52 -4.19 11.67
C THR A 325 -27.31 -4.85 12.34
N PRO A 326 -27.49 -5.82 13.25
CA PRO A 326 -26.36 -6.59 13.79
C PRO A 326 -25.49 -7.26 12.71
N ALA A 327 -26.12 -7.70 11.61
CA ALA A 327 -25.40 -8.24 10.46
C ALA A 327 -24.57 -7.18 9.75
N ALA A 328 -25.11 -5.98 9.51
CA ALA A 328 -24.38 -4.87 8.93
C ALA A 328 -23.24 -4.39 9.86
N ALA A 329 -23.49 -4.30 11.17
CA ALA A 329 -22.47 -3.97 12.17
C ALA A 329 -21.33 -5.00 12.16
N LYS A 330 -21.65 -6.30 12.09
CA LYS A 330 -20.65 -7.37 11.94
C LYS A 330 -19.78 -7.16 10.71
N GLN A 331 -20.39 -6.86 9.56
CA GLN A 331 -19.64 -6.62 8.32
C GLN A 331 -18.82 -5.33 8.39
N LEU A 332 -19.34 -4.24 8.96
CA LEU A 332 -18.58 -3.02 9.19
C LEU A 332 -17.33 -3.29 10.02
N ILE A 333 -17.41 -4.17 11.02
CA ILE A 333 -16.27 -4.58 11.84
C ILE A 333 -15.27 -5.42 11.04
N GLN A 334 -15.72 -6.50 10.40
CA GLN A 334 -14.82 -7.57 9.95
C GLN A 334 -14.53 -7.60 8.45
N ALA A 335 -15.34 -6.92 7.62
CA ALA A 335 -15.22 -7.07 6.17
C ALA A 335 -13.86 -6.52 5.68
N PRO A 336 -13.12 -7.30 4.87
CA PRO A 336 -11.88 -6.81 4.24
C PRO A 336 -12.16 -5.97 2.99
N THR A 337 -13.29 -6.22 2.33
CA THR A 337 -13.75 -5.53 1.12
C THR A 337 -15.27 -5.46 1.10
N VAL A 338 -15.82 -4.67 0.18
CA VAL A 338 -17.27 -4.54 0.00
C VAL A 338 -17.66 -5.28 -1.30
N PRO A 339 -18.55 -6.30 -1.23
CA PRO A 339 -18.93 -7.09 -2.40
C PRO A 339 -19.48 -6.22 -3.53
N GLY A 340 -18.94 -6.40 -4.74
CA GLY A 340 -19.38 -5.65 -5.93
C GLY A 340 -19.04 -4.16 -5.91
N PHE A 341 -18.32 -3.69 -4.89
CA PHE A 341 -17.84 -2.31 -4.79
C PHE A 341 -16.36 -2.30 -5.19
N ASP A 342 -16.09 -1.70 -6.34
CA ASP A 342 -14.74 -1.34 -6.75
C ASP A 342 -14.61 0.18 -6.51
N PRO A 343 -13.80 0.61 -5.52
CA PRO A 343 -13.62 2.02 -5.21
C PRO A 343 -13.15 2.82 -6.43
N LEU A 344 -12.47 2.16 -7.38
CA LEU A 344 -12.01 2.76 -8.61
C LEU A 344 -13.20 2.96 -9.57
N LEU A 345 -14.03 1.93 -9.80
CA LEU A 345 -15.23 2.08 -10.66
C LEU A 345 -16.26 3.07 -10.10
N GLU A 346 -16.19 3.38 -8.81
CA GLU A 346 -17.03 4.37 -8.14
C GLU A 346 -16.45 5.79 -8.22
N MET A 347 -15.16 5.93 -8.54
CA MET A 347 -14.61 7.25 -8.89
C MET A 347 -15.23 7.74 -10.19
N ILE A 348 -15.31 6.87 -11.20
CA ILE A 348 -15.87 7.21 -12.51
C ILE A 348 -16.46 5.98 -13.21
N SER A 349 -17.59 6.18 -13.89
CA SER A 349 -18.21 5.13 -14.72
C SER A 349 -17.91 5.33 -16.21
N PRO A 350 -17.98 4.27 -17.03
CA PRO A 350 -17.93 4.39 -18.49
C PRO A 350 -18.99 5.35 -19.06
N ALA A 351 -20.19 5.35 -18.47
CA ALA A 351 -21.28 6.25 -18.88
C ALA A 351 -20.91 7.72 -18.63
N LEU A 352 -20.39 8.04 -17.45
CA LEU A 352 -19.95 9.39 -17.13
C LEU A 352 -18.75 9.80 -18.00
N THR A 353 -17.79 8.90 -18.23
CA THR A 353 -16.64 9.13 -19.11
C THR A 353 -17.09 9.46 -20.53
N SER A 354 -18.03 8.69 -21.08
CA SER A 354 -18.59 8.90 -22.41
C SER A 354 -19.26 10.25 -22.56
N VAL A 355 -20.02 10.68 -21.55
CA VAL A 355 -20.67 12.00 -21.53
C VAL A 355 -19.63 13.13 -21.46
N ILE A 356 -18.64 13.03 -20.57
CA ILE A 356 -17.68 14.11 -20.33
C ILE A 356 -16.70 14.26 -21.49
N LEU A 357 -16.18 13.15 -22.02
CA LEU A 357 -15.23 13.15 -23.13
C LEU A 357 -15.91 13.21 -24.51
N ASN A 358 -17.24 13.16 -24.56
CA ASN A 358 -18.01 13.07 -25.80
C ASN A 358 -17.53 11.92 -26.71
N CYS A 359 -17.20 10.77 -26.10
CA CYS A 359 -16.74 9.58 -26.81
C CYS A 359 -17.83 8.50 -26.84
N PRO A 360 -17.76 7.51 -27.76
CA PRO A 360 -18.70 6.41 -27.77
C PRO A 360 -18.70 5.63 -26.44
N LEU A 361 -19.88 5.28 -25.93
CA LEU A 361 -20.01 4.53 -24.68
C LEU A 361 -19.26 3.19 -24.73
N LYS A 362 -19.27 2.53 -25.88
CA LYS A 362 -18.57 1.27 -26.10
C LYS A 362 -17.06 1.40 -25.89
N ASP A 363 -16.47 2.53 -26.29
CA ASP A 363 -15.03 2.78 -26.14
C ASP A 363 -14.70 3.04 -24.68
N ALA A 364 -15.48 3.88 -24.00
CA ALA A 364 -15.35 4.06 -22.55
C ALA A 364 -15.49 2.73 -21.78
N GLN A 365 -16.42 1.85 -22.17
CA GLN A 365 -16.59 0.53 -21.56
C GLN A 365 -15.39 -0.39 -21.80
N THR A 366 -14.76 -0.29 -22.96
CA THR A 366 -13.65 -1.15 -23.37
C THR A 366 -12.34 -0.70 -22.71
N TYR A 367 -12.05 0.60 -22.72
CA TYR A 367 -10.70 1.11 -22.45
C TYR A 367 -10.50 1.66 -21.04
N LEU A 368 -11.54 2.22 -20.42
CA LEU A 368 -11.46 2.81 -19.08
C LEU A 368 -10.95 1.83 -18.03
N PRO A 369 -11.43 0.56 -17.96
CA PRO A 369 -10.97 -0.39 -16.95
C PRO A 369 -9.46 -0.65 -17.03
N GLY A 370 -8.89 -0.71 -18.24
CA GLY A 370 -7.46 -0.92 -18.46
C GLY A 370 -6.61 0.26 -17.96
N VAL A 371 -7.03 1.50 -18.26
CA VAL A 371 -6.37 2.72 -17.78
C VAL A 371 -6.40 2.79 -16.25
N MET A 372 -7.56 2.55 -15.63
CA MET A 372 -7.71 2.60 -14.18
C MET A 372 -6.90 1.51 -13.48
N LYS A 373 -6.94 0.28 -13.99
CA LYS A 373 -6.13 -0.83 -13.47
C LYS A 373 -4.63 -0.52 -13.59
N GLY A 374 -4.19 0.08 -14.70
CA GLY A 374 -2.80 0.49 -14.90
C GLY A 374 -2.36 1.54 -13.87
N LEU A 375 -3.13 2.61 -13.70
CA LEU A 375 -2.85 3.67 -12.73
C LEU A 375 -2.78 3.11 -11.31
N HIS A 376 -3.70 2.20 -10.96
CA HIS A 376 -3.73 1.55 -9.66
C HIS A 376 -2.51 0.65 -9.44
N ALA A 377 -2.18 -0.21 -10.41
CA ALA A 377 -1.05 -1.11 -10.33
C ALA A 377 0.30 -0.37 -10.22
N LYS A 378 0.40 0.80 -10.85
CA LYS A 378 1.58 1.69 -10.74
C LYS A 378 1.60 2.50 -9.43
N GLY A 379 0.51 2.49 -8.65
CA GLY A 379 0.40 3.20 -7.38
C GLY A 379 0.22 4.71 -7.51
N ILE A 380 -0.20 5.20 -8.69
CA ILE A 380 -0.42 6.63 -8.97
C ILE A 380 -1.89 7.00 -9.17
N LEU A 381 -2.81 6.08 -8.90
CA LEU A 381 -4.23 6.36 -9.03
C LEU A 381 -4.73 7.27 -7.90
N THR A 382 -4.86 8.55 -8.22
CA THR A 382 -5.57 9.55 -7.42
C THR A 382 -6.68 10.17 -8.26
N LYS A 383 -7.60 10.90 -7.62
CA LYS A 383 -8.63 11.69 -8.34
C LYS A 383 -7.99 12.61 -9.37
N ALA A 384 -6.94 13.34 -8.97
CA ALA A 384 -6.25 14.27 -9.84
C ALA A 384 -5.55 13.59 -11.02
N THR A 385 -4.85 12.47 -10.77
CA THR A 385 -4.16 11.72 -11.82
C THR A 385 -5.14 11.08 -12.80
N LEU A 386 -6.29 10.60 -12.31
CA LEU A 386 -7.36 10.11 -13.19
C LEU A 386 -7.92 11.22 -14.08
N ILE A 387 -8.14 12.42 -13.52
CA ILE A 387 -8.55 13.59 -14.30
C ILE A 387 -7.53 13.91 -15.38
N ALA A 388 -6.24 13.95 -15.03
CA ALA A 388 -5.17 14.20 -15.98
C ALA A 388 -5.14 13.15 -17.09
N ALA A 389 -5.27 11.87 -16.75
CA ALA A 389 -5.26 10.78 -17.73
C ALA A 389 -6.45 10.90 -18.70
N LEU A 390 -7.67 11.07 -18.18
CA LEU A 390 -8.88 11.16 -19.01
C LEU A 390 -8.89 12.42 -19.89
N ALA A 391 -8.51 13.56 -19.34
CA ALA A 391 -8.40 14.81 -20.11
C ALA A 391 -7.32 14.73 -21.19
N THR A 392 -6.18 14.08 -20.89
CA THR A 392 -5.13 13.84 -21.87
C THR A 392 -5.63 12.93 -22.99
N ILE A 393 -6.23 11.78 -22.66
CA ILE A 393 -6.77 10.86 -23.68
C ILE A 393 -7.83 11.55 -24.53
N GLY A 394 -8.70 12.37 -23.93
CA GLY A 394 -9.71 13.15 -24.63
C GLY A 394 -9.09 14.05 -25.71
N VAL A 395 -8.00 14.74 -25.38
CA VAL A 395 -7.26 15.59 -26.34
C VAL A 395 -6.53 14.78 -27.39
N GLU A 396 -5.78 13.74 -26.99
CA GLU A 396 -4.89 13.01 -27.91
C GLU A 396 -5.65 12.09 -28.88
N THR A 397 -6.85 11.63 -28.49
CA THR A 397 -7.54 10.57 -29.25
C THR A 397 -8.97 10.91 -29.65
N ALA A 398 -9.62 11.88 -29.00
CA ALA A 398 -11.04 12.29 -29.15
C ALA A 398 -12.11 11.19 -28.93
N GLY A 399 -11.86 9.93 -29.31
CA GLY A 399 -12.77 8.79 -29.17
C GLY A 399 -12.45 7.87 -28.00
N PHE A 400 -11.49 8.23 -27.14
CA PHE A 400 -11.05 7.42 -26.00
C PHE A 400 -10.51 6.03 -26.39
N GLN A 401 -10.04 5.89 -27.62
CA GLN A 401 -9.44 4.66 -28.17
C GLN A 401 -7.97 4.91 -28.52
N PRO A 402 -7.08 3.91 -28.41
CA PRO A 402 -5.74 4.00 -28.97
C PRO A 402 -5.82 4.17 -30.50
N ILE A 403 -5.21 5.24 -31.04
CA ILE A 403 -5.22 5.52 -32.48
C ILE A 403 -3.82 5.63 -33.05
N ASN A 404 -3.70 5.49 -34.37
CA ASN A 404 -2.56 6.05 -35.09
C ASN A 404 -2.76 7.56 -35.22
N GLU A 405 -1.65 8.29 -35.27
CA GLU A 405 -1.63 9.66 -35.75
C GLU A 405 -2.26 9.73 -37.14
N TRP A 406 -2.99 10.80 -37.42
CA TRP A 406 -3.60 11.00 -38.72
C TRP A 406 -2.57 11.51 -39.72
N GLY A 407 -2.33 10.73 -40.78
CA GLY A 407 -1.37 11.07 -41.82
C GLY A 407 -1.16 9.89 -42.79
N ASP A 408 -0.55 10.18 -43.93
CA ASP A 408 -0.04 9.17 -44.86
C ASP A 408 1.49 9.05 -44.76
N ASP A 409 2.06 8.11 -45.52
CA ASP A 409 3.49 7.83 -45.50
C ASP A 409 4.33 9.05 -45.89
N ASP A 410 3.85 9.89 -46.81
CA ASP A 410 4.54 11.11 -47.23
C ASP A 410 4.58 12.12 -46.07
N TYR A 411 3.44 12.36 -45.41
CA TYR A 411 3.38 13.23 -44.22
C TYR A 411 4.31 12.74 -43.10
N PHE A 412 4.29 11.45 -42.77
CA PHE A 412 5.15 10.92 -41.69
C PHE A 412 6.63 10.95 -42.05
N THR A 413 6.96 10.76 -43.33
CA THR A 413 8.33 10.92 -43.82
C THR A 413 8.78 12.36 -43.62
N ASP A 414 8.00 13.35 -44.09
CA ASP A 414 8.33 14.77 -43.97
C ASP A 414 8.47 15.23 -42.51
N MET A 415 7.64 14.71 -41.61
CA MET A 415 7.62 15.13 -40.20
C MET A 415 8.69 14.47 -39.32
N TYR A 416 9.06 13.22 -39.61
CA TYR A 416 9.78 12.38 -38.65
C TYR A 416 11.03 11.71 -39.20
N GLU A 417 11.21 11.59 -40.52
CA GLU A 417 12.37 10.92 -41.11
C GLU A 417 13.66 11.66 -40.76
N GLY A 418 14.72 10.92 -40.42
CA GLY A 418 16.04 11.49 -40.13
C GLY A 418 16.14 12.34 -38.85
N ARG A 419 15.08 12.40 -38.02
CA ARG A 419 15.10 13.13 -36.76
C ARG A 419 15.91 12.41 -35.68
N ASP A 420 17.10 12.92 -35.42
CA ASP A 420 18.01 12.41 -34.38
C ASP A 420 17.39 12.44 -32.98
N ASP A 421 16.60 13.46 -32.65
CA ASP A 421 15.95 13.59 -31.34
C ASP A 421 14.85 12.54 -31.10
N LEU A 422 14.32 11.96 -32.18
CA LEU A 422 13.37 10.83 -32.16
C LEU A 422 14.08 9.47 -32.28
N GLY A 423 15.39 9.47 -32.52
CA GLY A 423 16.19 8.28 -32.81
C GLY A 423 15.91 7.67 -34.19
N ASN A 424 15.26 8.41 -35.09
CA ASN A 424 14.89 7.98 -36.44
C ASN A 424 16.10 8.07 -37.36
N THR A 425 17.01 7.10 -37.22
CA THR A 425 18.34 7.10 -37.86
C THR A 425 18.43 6.14 -39.04
N GLN A 426 17.36 5.38 -39.31
CA GLN A 426 17.27 4.44 -40.42
C GLN A 426 16.20 4.89 -41.41
N SER A 427 16.41 4.56 -42.69
CA SER A 427 15.44 4.88 -43.73
C SER A 427 14.09 4.20 -43.48
N GLY A 428 13.01 4.99 -43.51
CA GLY A 428 11.63 4.55 -43.26
C GLY A 428 11.21 4.61 -41.79
N ASP A 429 12.06 5.15 -40.91
CA ASP A 429 11.74 5.30 -39.49
C ASP A 429 10.59 6.28 -39.25
N GLY A 430 10.47 7.32 -40.07
CA GLY A 430 9.43 8.33 -39.94
C GLY A 430 8.03 7.72 -40.03
N VAL A 431 7.81 6.91 -41.08
CA VAL A 431 6.57 6.16 -41.29
C VAL A 431 6.42 5.04 -40.25
N ARG A 432 7.48 4.28 -39.98
CA ARG A 432 7.39 3.12 -39.09
C ARG A 432 7.03 3.50 -37.66
N TYR A 433 7.61 4.59 -37.14
CA TYR A 433 7.48 5.01 -35.75
C TYR A 433 6.68 6.32 -35.58
N HIS A 434 5.65 6.54 -36.40
CA HIS A 434 4.69 7.63 -36.20
C HIS A 434 3.90 7.51 -34.88
N GLY A 435 3.15 8.55 -34.52
CA GLY A 435 2.39 8.61 -33.27
C GLY A 435 1.38 7.48 -33.11
N ARG A 436 1.41 6.77 -31.97
CA ARG A 436 0.41 5.73 -31.63
C ARG A 436 -0.01 5.72 -30.17
N GLY A 437 -1.22 5.22 -29.94
CA GLY A 437 -1.77 4.91 -28.62
C GLY A 437 -2.44 6.11 -27.95
N PHE A 438 -2.71 5.99 -26.64
CA PHE A 438 -3.38 7.05 -25.87
C PHE A 438 -2.58 8.34 -25.72
N ILE A 439 -1.25 8.25 -25.82
CA ILE A 439 -0.33 9.36 -25.59
C ILE A 439 0.49 9.73 -26.84
N GLN A 440 0.15 9.14 -27.99
CA GLN A 440 0.80 9.38 -29.28
C GLN A 440 2.33 9.30 -29.20
N ILE A 441 2.89 8.17 -28.76
CA ILE A 441 4.36 8.01 -28.75
C ILE A 441 4.90 7.98 -30.19
N THR A 442 5.94 8.78 -30.44
CA THR A 442 6.53 8.96 -31.78
C THR A 442 8.04 8.80 -31.72
N GLY A 443 8.65 8.18 -32.73
CA GLY A 443 10.10 8.02 -32.86
C GLY A 443 10.65 6.69 -32.31
N ARG A 444 11.58 6.08 -33.05
CA ARG A 444 12.22 4.79 -32.73
C ARG A 444 12.73 4.73 -31.29
N ALA A 445 13.35 5.81 -30.79
CA ALA A 445 13.89 5.87 -29.44
C ALA A 445 12.79 5.65 -28.37
N ASN A 446 11.61 6.23 -28.58
CA ASN A 446 10.48 6.10 -27.66
C ASN A 446 9.91 4.67 -27.70
N TYR A 447 9.68 4.11 -28.88
CA TYR A 447 9.22 2.72 -29.02
C TYR A 447 10.19 1.72 -28.37
N LYS A 448 11.50 1.92 -28.55
CA LYS A 448 12.53 1.13 -27.88
C LYS A 448 12.51 1.27 -26.36
N SER A 449 12.44 2.51 -25.86
CA SER A 449 12.45 2.81 -24.43
C SER A 449 11.24 2.20 -23.71
N TYR A 450 10.02 2.49 -24.20
CA TYR A 450 8.80 1.95 -23.61
C TYR A 450 8.67 0.44 -23.84
N GLY A 451 9.12 -0.08 -24.98
CA GLY A 451 9.19 -1.53 -25.21
C GLY A 451 10.01 -2.25 -24.14
N LYS A 452 11.21 -1.73 -23.86
CA LYS A 452 12.08 -2.27 -22.81
C LYS A 452 11.44 -2.20 -21.42
N LYS A 453 10.80 -1.08 -21.06
CA LYS A 453 10.14 -0.91 -19.75
C LYS A 453 8.99 -1.90 -19.57
N LEU A 454 8.23 -2.15 -20.63
CA LEU A 454 7.04 -3.01 -20.59
C LEU A 454 7.37 -4.49 -20.83
N GLY A 455 8.61 -4.83 -21.21
CA GLY A 455 8.96 -6.18 -21.65
C GLY A 455 8.28 -6.58 -22.97
N VAL A 456 7.95 -5.61 -23.81
CA VAL A 456 7.25 -5.78 -25.09
C VAL A 456 8.17 -5.35 -26.22
N LYS A 457 8.15 -6.07 -27.34
CA LYS A 457 9.01 -5.80 -28.51
C LYS A 457 8.46 -4.65 -29.38
N LEU A 458 8.23 -3.47 -28.79
CA LEU A 458 7.65 -2.30 -29.49
C LEU A 458 8.56 -1.72 -30.58
N GLU A 459 9.88 -1.85 -30.46
CA GLU A 459 10.80 -1.44 -31.54
C GLU A 459 10.65 -2.34 -32.78
N GLU A 460 10.47 -3.65 -32.57
CA GLU A 460 10.26 -4.62 -33.65
C GLU A 460 8.84 -4.51 -34.23
N ASN A 461 7.84 -4.37 -33.35
CA ASN A 461 6.41 -4.42 -33.65
C ASN A 461 5.70 -3.16 -33.10
N PRO A 462 5.86 -1.99 -33.74
CA PRO A 462 5.33 -0.71 -33.23
C PRO A 462 3.80 -0.65 -33.18
N GLU A 463 3.10 -1.43 -34.00
CA GLU A 463 1.65 -1.55 -33.99
C GLU A 463 1.08 -2.07 -32.67
N LEU A 464 1.89 -2.75 -31.85
CA LEU A 464 1.52 -3.16 -30.50
C LEU A 464 1.19 -1.96 -29.60
N ALA A 465 1.62 -0.74 -29.93
CA ALA A 465 1.21 0.47 -29.20
C ALA A 465 -0.29 0.80 -29.34
N LEU A 466 -1.01 0.14 -30.26
CA LEU A 466 -2.45 0.24 -30.44
C LEU A 466 -3.22 -0.82 -29.65
N ASP A 467 -2.55 -1.86 -29.16
CA ASP A 467 -3.19 -2.83 -28.29
C ASP A 467 -3.68 -2.12 -27.01
N PRO A 468 -4.94 -2.31 -26.58
CA PRO A 468 -5.52 -1.56 -25.47
C PRO A 468 -4.74 -1.66 -24.16
N ASP A 469 -4.25 -2.87 -23.82
CA ASP A 469 -3.51 -3.10 -22.58
C ASP A 469 -2.12 -2.48 -22.64
N ILE A 470 -1.46 -2.57 -23.80
CA ILE A 470 -0.14 -1.98 -24.02
C ILE A 470 -0.22 -0.45 -24.09
N ALA A 471 -1.20 0.11 -24.80
CA ALA A 471 -1.44 1.55 -24.89
C ALA A 471 -1.67 2.17 -23.51
N ALA A 472 -2.48 1.51 -22.66
CA ALA A 472 -2.67 1.93 -21.28
C ALA A 472 -1.34 1.90 -20.52
N LYS A 473 -0.58 0.80 -20.57
CA LYS A 473 0.73 0.71 -19.91
C LYS A 473 1.71 1.79 -20.37
N ILE A 474 1.75 2.10 -21.67
CA ILE A 474 2.57 3.20 -22.22
C ILE A 474 2.15 4.53 -21.60
N LEU A 475 0.85 4.85 -21.58
CA LEU A 475 0.33 6.08 -20.96
C LEU A 475 0.77 6.19 -19.48
N ILE A 476 0.66 5.10 -18.72
CA ILE A 476 1.01 5.08 -17.30
C ILE A 476 2.52 5.25 -17.07
N GLU A 477 3.37 4.56 -17.84
CA GLU A 477 4.82 4.77 -17.76
C GLU A 477 5.21 6.19 -18.18
N TYR A 478 4.57 6.71 -19.22
CA TYR A 478 4.80 8.09 -19.69
C TYR A 478 4.47 9.11 -18.60
N PHE A 479 3.32 8.96 -17.94
CA PHE A 479 2.91 9.81 -16.84
C PHE A 479 3.90 9.75 -15.67
N TRP A 480 4.35 8.54 -15.34
CA TRP A 480 5.31 8.31 -14.27
C TRP A 480 6.68 8.95 -14.56
N ASP A 481 7.20 8.75 -15.77
CA ASP A 481 8.53 9.23 -16.19
C ASP A 481 8.62 10.76 -16.21
N ARG A 482 7.49 11.42 -16.50
CA ARG A 482 7.41 12.87 -16.64
C ARG A 482 6.74 13.55 -15.46
N GLU A 483 6.47 12.79 -14.39
CA GLU A 483 5.86 13.31 -13.17
C GLU A 483 4.50 14.02 -13.40
N VAL A 484 3.77 13.60 -14.44
CA VAL A 484 2.44 14.14 -14.78
C VAL A 484 1.47 13.89 -13.63
N ASP A 485 1.64 12.78 -12.91
CA ASP A 485 0.86 12.46 -11.73
C ASP A 485 1.06 13.48 -10.59
N LYS A 486 2.28 14.03 -10.43
CA LYS A 486 2.57 15.05 -9.41
C LYS A 486 1.98 16.39 -9.80
N ALA A 487 2.23 16.84 -11.02
CA ALA A 487 1.64 18.09 -11.54
C ALA A 487 0.12 18.09 -11.41
N ALA A 488 -0.53 16.96 -11.70
CA ALA A 488 -1.97 16.81 -11.49
C ALA A 488 -2.37 16.93 -10.01
N GLN A 489 -1.65 16.27 -9.10
CA GLN A 489 -1.92 16.31 -7.65
C GLN A 489 -1.74 17.72 -7.05
N GLU A 490 -0.82 18.51 -7.60
CA GLU A 490 -0.61 19.93 -7.25
C GLU A 490 -1.62 20.87 -7.93
N ALA A 491 -2.55 20.32 -8.73
CA ALA A 491 -3.49 21.06 -9.58
C ALA A 491 -2.80 22.00 -10.59
N ASP A 492 -1.55 21.71 -10.96
CA ASP A 492 -0.84 22.38 -12.05
C ASP A 492 -1.22 21.77 -13.40
N TRP A 493 -2.43 22.10 -13.85
CA TRP A 493 -2.98 21.58 -15.10
C TRP A 493 -2.24 22.07 -16.34
N LYS A 494 -1.63 23.27 -16.28
CA LYS A 494 -0.77 23.77 -17.35
C LYS A 494 0.52 22.96 -17.42
N GLY A 495 1.13 22.67 -16.26
CA GLY A 495 2.26 21.77 -16.14
C GLY A 495 1.95 20.38 -16.69
N VAL A 496 0.80 19.80 -16.35
CA VAL A 496 0.33 18.53 -16.94
C VAL A 496 0.36 18.59 -18.47
N ARG A 497 -0.23 19.63 -19.07
CA ARG A 497 -0.28 19.74 -20.54
C ARG A 497 1.11 19.93 -21.15
N GLN A 498 1.97 20.72 -20.51
CA GLN A 498 3.35 20.95 -20.94
C GLN A 498 4.20 19.68 -20.85
N LEU A 499 4.06 18.89 -19.79
CA LEU A 499 4.80 17.64 -19.61
C LEU A 499 4.42 16.61 -20.67
N VAL A 500 3.16 16.60 -21.11
CA VAL A 500 2.68 15.66 -22.14
C VAL A 500 2.96 16.13 -23.58
N ASN A 501 2.67 17.40 -23.92
CA ASN A 501 2.79 17.88 -25.30
C ASN A 501 4.06 18.71 -25.56
N GLY A 502 4.81 19.11 -24.53
CA GLY A 502 5.89 20.09 -24.65
C GLY A 502 5.40 21.55 -24.69
N GLY A 503 4.10 21.79 -24.52
CA GLY A 503 3.48 23.11 -24.60
C GLY A 503 2.01 23.09 -24.18
N LEU A 504 1.23 24.09 -24.60
CA LEU A 504 -0.20 24.21 -24.30
C LEU A 504 -1.09 23.90 -25.53
N ASN A 505 -0.60 23.14 -26.50
CA ASN A 505 -1.44 22.75 -27.64
C ASN A 505 -2.62 21.89 -27.16
N GLY A 506 -3.81 22.17 -27.68
CA GLY A 506 -5.05 21.54 -27.25
C GLY A 506 -5.54 21.96 -25.86
N TRP A 507 -4.99 23.02 -25.25
CA TRP A 507 -5.40 23.52 -23.93
C TRP A 507 -6.89 23.89 -23.84
N ASP A 508 -7.39 24.48 -24.92
CA ASP A 508 -8.78 24.86 -25.16
C ASP A 508 -9.75 23.66 -25.16
N HIS A 509 -9.26 22.45 -25.44
CA HIS A 509 -10.03 21.21 -25.25
C HIS A 509 -9.74 20.55 -23.89
N PHE A 510 -8.47 20.54 -23.48
CA PHE A 510 -8.01 19.91 -22.23
C PHE A 510 -8.68 20.52 -20.99
N TRP A 511 -8.65 21.85 -20.87
CA TRP A 511 -9.04 22.53 -19.65
C TRP A 511 -10.54 22.41 -19.34
N PRO A 512 -11.47 22.59 -20.30
CA PRO A 512 -12.89 22.34 -20.07
C PRO A 512 -13.19 20.92 -19.59
N VAL A 513 -12.49 19.92 -20.13
CA VAL A 513 -12.65 18.52 -19.70
C VAL A 513 -12.18 18.33 -18.26
N VAL A 514 -11.03 18.90 -17.88
CA VAL A 514 -10.56 18.88 -16.49
C VAL A 514 -11.60 19.47 -15.55
N GLN A 515 -12.14 20.64 -15.86
CA GLN A 515 -13.15 21.31 -15.03
C GLN A 515 -14.41 20.46 -14.87
N HIS A 516 -14.89 19.83 -15.95
CA HIS A 516 -16.06 18.96 -15.91
C HIS A 516 -15.78 17.72 -15.05
N LEU A 517 -14.64 17.05 -15.23
CA LEU A 517 -14.25 15.89 -14.42
C LEU A 517 -14.09 16.27 -12.94
N GLN A 518 -13.48 17.41 -12.62
CA GLN A 518 -13.36 17.90 -11.24
C GLN A 518 -14.72 18.07 -10.55
N ALA A 519 -15.72 18.56 -11.29
CA ALA A 519 -17.07 18.77 -10.79
C ALA A 519 -17.88 17.45 -10.67
N SER A 520 -17.63 16.47 -11.54
CA SER A 520 -18.45 15.25 -11.64
C SER A 520 -17.91 14.07 -10.81
N LEU A 521 -16.60 14.01 -10.56
CA LEU A 521 -16.00 12.95 -9.76
C LEU A 521 -16.30 13.18 -8.27
N CYS A 522 -16.68 12.13 -7.53
CA CYS A 522 -16.94 12.20 -6.09
C CYS A 522 -15.68 12.34 -5.23
#